data_AF-A0A1S1BW96-F1
#
_entry.id   AF-A0A1S1BW96-F1
#
_cell.length_a   1.000
_cell.length_b   1.000
_cell.length_c   1.000
_cell.angle_alpha   90.00
_cell.angle_beta   90.00
_cell.angle_gamma   90.00
#
_symmetry.space_group_name_H-M   'P 1'
#
loop_
_entity.id
_entity.type
_entity.pdbx_description
1 polymer ?
#
loop_
_entity_poly.entity_id
_entity_poly.type
_entity_poly.pdbx_seq_one_letter_code
_entity_poly.pdbx_strand_id
1 'polypeptide(L)'
;MTNEDLIDTATYRKEDLVKASAPKAYCTHCGYRLHDQASYCYNCDQDPLTGTAYCRRCGGSLLVGQKFCSRCGLAQAKSSQIHLERFPFAGETPAMQAEMEKIEASGERDKGRFNIWAFIFSGLWFCYQGLWEFGLILIALTCLPFAFWLKLVLIAFFSGCYANYIKYRYLKYGEGFPNLGKLFH
;
A
#
# COMPACT_ATOMS: atom_id res chain seq x y z
N MET A 1 46.67 -10.31 -37.34
CA MET A 1 45.37 -9.63 -37.43
C MET A 1 44.32 -10.60 -36.94
N THR A 2 43.86 -10.44 -35.69
CA THR A 2 42.75 -11.20 -35.14
C THR A 2 41.86 -10.24 -34.36
N ASN A 3 40.56 -10.42 -34.57
CA ASN A 3 39.47 -9.50 -34.25
C ASN A 3 39.25 -9.34 -32.74
N GLU A 4 39.74 -8.25 -32.14
CA GLU A 4 39.40 -7.86 -30.75
C GLU A 4 38.74 -6.46 -30.68
N ASP A 5 38.26 -5.94 -31.82
CA ASP A 5 37.51 -4.68 -31.93
C ASP A 5 35.98 -4.85 -31.94
N LEU A 6 35.47 -5.89 -31.28
CA LEU A 6 34.03 -5.99 -31.00
C LEU A 6 33.82 -5.91 -29.49
N ILE A 7 33.77 -4.67 -29.00
CA ILE A 7 33.30 -4.33 -27.66
C ILE A 7 31.85 -4.80 -27.58
N ASP A 8 31.69 -6.00 -27.03
CA ASP A 8 30.43 -6.67 -26.79
C ASP A 8 29.66 -5.93 -25.69
N THR A 9 28.67 -5.15 -26.09
CA THR A 9 27.75 -4.41 -25.22
C THR A 9 26.82 -5.30 -24.38
N ALA A 10 27.11 -6.60 -24.23
CA ALA A 10 26.18 -7.59 -23.67
C ALA A 10 26.49 -8.09 -22.24
N THR A 11 27.38 -7.48 -21.46
CA THR A 11 27.68 -7.96 -20.10
C THR A 11 27.60 -6.90 -18.99
N TYR A 12 26.56 -6.06 -19.00
CA TYR A 12 26.11 -5.42 -17.76
C TYR A 12 25.26 -6.39 -16.95
N ARG A 13 25.85 -6.91 -15.87
CA ARG A 13 25.17 -7.73 -14.85
C ARG A 13 24.15 -6.84 -14.11
N LYS A 14 22.90 -7.29 -13.97
CA LYS A 14 21.82 -6.56 -13.28
C LYS A 14 22.21 -6.05 -11.88
N GLU A 15 23.10 -6.75 -11.20
CA GLU A 15 23.64 -6.37 -9.88
C GLU A 15 24.39 -5.02 -9.91
N ASP A 16 25.07 -4.69 -11.01
CA ASP A 16 25.82 -3.43 -11.16
C ASP A 16 24.89 -2.23 -11.45
N LEU A 17 23.75 -2.48 -12.11
CA LEU A 17 22.69 -1.47 -12.32
C LEU A 17 21.95 -1.12 -11.02
N VAL A 18 21.79 -2.09 -10.11
CA VAL A 18 21.20 -1.85 -8.78
C VAL A 18 22.16 -1.04 -7.90
N LYS A 19 23.47 -1.34 -7.96
CA LYS A 19 24.51 -0.62 -7.20
C LYS A 19 24.74 0.82 -7.67
N ALA A 20 24.33 1.15 -8.90
CA ALA A 20 24.41 2.50 -9.48
C ALA A 20 23.21 3.42 -9.12
N SER A 21 22.22 2.96 -8.34
CA SER A 21 20.92 3.65 -8.23
C SER A 21 20.56 4.29 -6.88
N ALA A 22 21.53 4.51 -5.98
CA ALA A 22 21.32 5.43 -4.84
C ALA A 22 22.27 6.63 -4.94
N PRO A 23 21.91 7.70 -5.66
CA PRO A 23 22.73 8.90 -5.68
C PRO A 23 22.68 9.55 -4.29
N LYS A 24 23.86 9.69 -3.66
CA LYS A 24 24.22 10.63 -2.56
C LYS A 24 23.03 11.46 -2.07
N ALA A 25 22.29 10.92 -1.11
CA ALA A 25 21.06 11.52 -0.62
C ALA A 25 21.36 12.76 0.24
N TYR A 26 20.57 13.81 0.09
CA TYR A 26 20.55 14.97 0.98
C TYR A 26 19.30 14.89 1.86
N CYS A 27 19.41 15.32 3.11
CA CYS A 27 18.29 15.39 4.04
C CYS A 27 17.22 16.35 3.53
N THR A 28 15.98 15.91 3.45
CA THR A 28 14.87 16.72 2.93
C THR A 28 14.28 17.70 3.95
N HIS A 29 14.77 17.67 5.20
CA HIS A 29 14.44 18.63 6.26
C HIS A 29 15.42 19.80 6.39
N CYS A 30 16.72 19.54 6.26
CA CYS A 30 17.75 20.57 6.48
C CYS A 30 18.74 20.74 5.33
N GLY A 31 18.67 19.93 4.28
CA GLY A 31 19.58 20.01 3.13
C GLY A 31 20.99 19.47 3.39
N TYR A 32 21.24 18.85 4.56
CA TYR A 32 22.54 18.27 4.89
C TYR A 32 22.84 17.04 4.02
N ARG A 33 24.09 16.90 3.58
CA ARG A 33 24.52 15.75 2.77
C ARG A 33 24.64 14.50 3.64
N LEU A 34 23.96 13.43 3.25
CA LEU A 34 23.98 12.17 3.99
C LEU A 34 25.15 11.30 3.54
N HIS A 35 25.64 10.49 4.47
CA HIS A 35 26.54 9.39 4.16
C HIS A 35 25.76 8.25 3.49
N ASP A 36 26.47 7.41 2.73
CA ASP A 36 25.86 6.29 2.03
C ASP A 36 25.15 5.39 3.05
N GLN A 37 23.85 5.13 2.82
CA GLN A 37 22.96 4.32 3.69
C GLN A 37 22.59 4.92 5.06
N ALA A 38 22.67 6.24 5.26
CA ALA A 38 22.22 6.86 6.51
C ALA A 38 20.70 6.69 6.73
N SER A 39 20.31 5.96 7.78
CA SER A 39 18.93 5.86 8.26
C SER A 39 18.46 7.09 9.03
N TYR A 40 19.38 8.00 9.36
CA TYR A 40 19.14 9.13 10.24
C TYR A 40 19.99 10.36 9.88
N CYS A 41 19.47 11.57 10.13
CA CYS A 41 20.21 12.80 9.91
C CYS A 41 20.83 13.34 11.21
N TYR A 42 22.16 13.21 11.36
CA TYR A 42 22.91 13.76 12.49
C TYR A 42 22.89 15.29 12.61
N ASN A 43 22.46 16.01 11.58
CA ASN A 43 22.44 17.48 11.59
C ASN A 43 21.12 18.06 12.13
N CYS A 44 19.99 17.41 11.88
CA CYS A 44 18.67 17.91 12.29
C CYS A 44 17.87 16.94 13.14
N ASP A 45 18.45 15.79 13.50
CA ASP A 45 17.86 14.81 14.41
C ASP A 45 16.49 14.29 13.92
N GLN A 46 16.32 14.16 12.60
CA GLN A 46 15.08 13.71 11.96
C GLN A 46 15.34 12.68 10.87
N ASP A 47 14.30 11.92 10.52
CA ASP A 47 14.32 11.01 9.38
C ASP A 47 14.57 11.82 8.09
N PRO A 48 15.70 11.59 7.39
CA PRO A 48 16.13 12.41 6.26
C PRO A 48 15.23 12.34 5.02
N LEU A 49 14.28 11.40 4.93
CA LEU A 49 13.44 11.17 3.75
C LEU A 49 11.99 11.63 3.93
N THR A 50 11.60 12.06 5.13
CA THR A 50 10.23 12.46 5.45
C THR A 50 9.95 13.94 5.19
N GLY A 51 10.99 14.77 5.09
CA GLY A 51 10.88 16.21 4.83
C GLY A 51 10.53 16.56 3.38
N THR A 52 10.13 17.82 3.19
CA THR A 52 9.77 18.38 1.87
C THR A 52 10.43 19.73 1.59
N ALA A 53 11.26 20.23 2.51
CA ALA A 53 11.86 21.56 2.42
C ALA A 53 13.10 21.59 1.52
N TYR A 54 13.78 20.45 1.33
CA TYR A 54 15.02 20.38 0.56
C TYR A 54 15.02 19.20 -0.42
N CYS A 55 15.72 19.37 -1.54
CA CYS A 55 15.83 18.38 -2.60
C CYS A 55 16.72 17.21 -2.19
N ARG A 56 16.19 15.99 -2.28
CA ARG A 56 16.91 14.74 -1.95
C ARG A 56 18.19 14.47 -2.75
N ARG A 57 18.39 15.12 -3.91
CA ARG A 57 19.55 14.89 -4.79
C ARG A 57 20.62 15.98 -4.70
N CYS A 58 20.24 17.22 -4.40
CA CYS A 58 21.17 18.35 -4.46
C CYS A 58 21.16 19.26 -3.23
N GLY A 59 20.30 19.00 -2.24
CA GLY A 59 20.19 19.83 -1.03
C GLY A 59 19.66 21.24 -1.28
N GLY A 60 19.17 21.56 -2.49
CA GLY A 60 18.55 22.86 -2.78
C GLY A 60 17.19 23.00 -2.09
N SER A 61 16.90 24.18 -1.55
CA SER A 61 15.61 24.51 -0.95
C SER A 61 14.47 24.39 -1.97
N LEU A 62 13.35 23.86 -1.52
CA LEU A 62 12.12 23.70 -2.30
C LEU A 62 11.05 24.64 -1.76
N LEU A 63 10.24 25.18 -2.66
CA LEU A 63 9.02 25.88 -2.33
C LEU A 63 7.96 24.87 -1.86
N VAL A 64 7.03 25.31 -1.02
CA VAL A 64 5.92 24.48 -0.53
C VAL A 64 5.13 23.93 -1.73
N GLY A 65 5.01 22.60 -1.82
CA GLY A 65 4.29 21.92 -2.90
C GLY A 65 5.02 21.82 -4.24
N GLN A 66 6.30 22.19 -4.32
CA GLN A 66 7.08 22.16 -5.55
C GLN A 66 7.35 20.72 -6.03
N LYS A 67 6.85 20.40 -7.24
CA LYS A 67 6.96 19.06 -7.83
C LYS A 67 8.35 18.74 -8.39
N PHE A 68 9.09 19.74 -8.85
CA PHE A 68 10.42 19.58 -9.45
C PHE A 68 11.40 20.55 -8.83
N CYS A 69 12.60 20.09 -8.48
CA CYS A 69 13.64 20.97 -7.97
C CYS A 69 14.10 21.92 -9.08
N SER A 70 13.97 23.23 -8.87
CA SER A 70 14.42 24.26 -9.81
C SER A 70 15.94 24.26 -10.03
N ARG A 71 16.71 23.66 -9.11
CA ARG A 71 18.18 23.64 -9.17
C ARG A 71 18.76 22.45 -9.93
N CYS A 72 18.10 21.28 -9.89
CA CYS A 72 18.64 20.05 -10.50
C CYS A 72 17.64 19.29 -11.37
N GLY A 73 16.41 19.79 -11.53
CA GLY A 73 15.35 19.18 -12.34
C GLY A 73 14.77 17.88 -11.78
N LEU A 74 15.24 17.39 -10.63
CA LEU A 74 14.72 16.14 -10.06
C LEU A 74 13.27 16.31 -9.61
N ALA A 75 12.41 15.38 -10.06
CA ALA A 75 11.08 15.20 -9.51
C ALA A 75 11.15 14.86 -8.01
N GLN A 76 10.47 15.66 -7.20
CA GLN A 76 10.34 15.44 -5.77
C GLN A 76 9.15 14.52 -5.54
N ALA A 77 9.42 13.37 -4.94
CA ALA A 77 8.38 12.50 -4.43
C ALA A 77 7.60 13.27 -3.36
N LYS A 78 6.28 13.43 -3.52
CA LYS A 78 5.43 13.80 -2.39
C LYS A 78 5.52 12.67 -1.37
N SER A 79 6.22 12.90 -0.26
CA SER A 79 6.40 11.93 0.83
C SER A 79 5.05 11.39 1.34
N SER A 80 3.98 12.19 1.25
CA SER A 80 2.63 11.75 1.63
C SER A 80 1.89 10.89 0.60
N GLN A 81 2.34 10.82 -0.66
CA GLN A 81 1.63 10.06 -1.70
C GLN A 81 2.33 8.77 -2.10
N ILE A 82 3.65 8.64 -1.96
CA ILE A 82 4.32 7.36 -2.26
C ILE A 82 3.95 6.28 -1.23
N HIS A 83 3.70 6.65 0.02
CA HIS A 83 3.21 5.70 1.03
C HIS A 83 1.73 5.34 0.81
N LEU A 84 0.90 6.30 0.38
CA LEU A 84 -0.51 6.02 0.05
C LEU A 84 -0.68 5.21 -1.23
N GLU A 85 0.16 5.42 -2.25
CA GLU A 85 0.12 4.67 -3.51
C GLU A 85 0.74 3.27 -3.39
N ARG A 86 1.70 3.08 -2.47
CA ARG A 86 2.37 1.77 -2.27
C ARG A 86 1.68 0.88 -1.24
N PHE A 87 0.99 1.45 -0.25
CA PHE A 87 0.21 0.70 0.73
C PHE A 87 -1.13 1.41 0.99
N PRO A 88 -2.19 1.10 0.22
CA PRO A 88 -3.55 1.56 0.53
C PRO A 88 -4.10 1.00 1.86
N PHE A 89 -3.31 0.18 2.56
CA PHE A 89 -3.72 -0.59 3.75
C PHE A 89 -3.23 -0.03 5.09
N ALA A 90 -2.43 1.06 5.10
CA ALA A 90 -1.69 1.53 6.27
C ALA A 90 -2.53 1.91 7.52
N GLY A 91 -3.84 2.07 7.38
CA GLY A 91 -4.76 2.36 8.49
C GLY A 91 -5.36 1.14 9.20
N GLU A 92 -5.11 -0.07 8.69
CA GLU A 92 -5.70 -1.30 9.22
C GLU A 92 -4.83 -1.99 10.29
N THR A 93 -5.38 -2.98 11.00
CA THR A 93 -4.57 -3.77 11.95
C THR A 93 -3.43 -4.50 11.22
N PRO A 94 -2.24 -4.68 11.84
CA PRO A 94 -1.11 -5.34 11.17
C PRO A 94 -1.44 -6.73 10.63
N ALA A 95 -2.30 -7.48 11.33
CA ALA A 95 -2.77 -8.79 10.89
C ALA A 95 -3.63 -8.71 9.62
N MET A 96 -4.53 -7.73 9.53
CA MET A 96 -5.34 -7.52 8.32
C MET A 96 -4.49 -7.03 7.15
N GLN A 97 -3.52 -6.16 7.41
CA GLN A 97 -2.59 -5.67 6.39
C GLN A 97 -1.80 -6.82 5.74
N ALA A 98 -1.23 -7.72 6.54
CA ALA A 98 -0.49 -8.87 6.05
C ALA A 98 -1.37 -9.82 5.21
N GLU A 99 -2.64 -10.02 5.58
CA GLU A 99 -3.59 -10.81 4.80
C GLU A 99 -3.91 -10.16 3.45
N MET A 100 -4.13 -8.84 3.41
CA MET A 100 -4.41 -8.13 2.16
C MET A 100 -3.20 -8.11 1.22
N GLU A 101 -1.99 -7.99 1.76
CA GLU A 101 -0.74 -8.13 1.00
C GLU A 101 -0.61 -9.53 0.39
N LYS A 102 -0.99 -10.57 1.13
CA LYS A 102 -1.02 -11.95 0.61
C LYS A 102 -2.02 -12.13 -0.53
N ILE A 103 -3.22 -11.55 -0.41
CA ILE A 103 -4.24 -11.56 -1.46
C ILE A 103 -3.68 -10.89 -2.72
N GLU A 104 -3.04 -9.73 -2.57
CA GLU A 104 -2.41 -9.01 -3.68
C GLU A 104 -1.28 -9.80 -4.34
N ALA A 105 -0.35 -10.33 -3.55
CA ALA A 105 0.78 -11.13 -4.03
C ALA A 105 0.31 -12.39 -4.78
N SER A 106 -0.84 -12.95 -4.41
CA SER A 106 -1.43 -14.12 -5.07
C SER A 106 -2.10 -13.80 -6.41
N GLY A 107 -2.31 -12.51 -6.71
CA GLY A 107 -3.14 -12.06 -7.83
C GLY A 107 -4.63 -12.36 -7.62
N GLU A 108 -5.13 -12.21 -6.39
CA GLU A 108 -6.52 -12.50 -5.98
C GLU A 108 -6.94 -13.97 -6.09
N ARG A 109 -5.99 -14.90 -6.23
CA ARG A 109 -6.25 -16.34 -6.15
C ARG A 109 -6.57 -16.79 -4.73
N ASP A 110 -5.92 -16.17 -3.75
CA ASP A 110 -6.24 -16.31 -2.34
C ASP A 110 -7.20 -15.20 -1.91
N LYS A 111 -8.28 -15.56 -1.21
CA LYS A 111 -9.30 -14.63 -0.69
C LYS A 111 -9.04 -14.25 0.77
N GLY A 112 -7.90 -14.69 1.30
CA GLY A 112 -7.47 -14.42 2.66
C GLY A 112 -8.04 -15.42 3.65
N ARG A 113 -7.52 -15.35 4.88
CA ARG A 113 -7.96 -16.25 5.96
C ARG A 113 -9.33 -15.87 6.51
N PHE A 114 -9.96 -16.84 7.18
CA PHE A 114 -11.22 -16.64 7.90
C PHE A 114 -11.08 -15.55 8.96
N ASN A 115 -11.98 -14.57 8.93
CA ASN A 115 -12.02 -13.46 9.85
C ASN A 115 -13.07 -13.70 10.95
N ILE A 116 -12.60 -14.02 12.15
CA ILE A 116 -13.45 -14.35 13.30
C ILE A 116 -14.29 -13.14 13.74
N TRP A 117 -13.72 -11.94 13.71
CA TRP A 117 -14.45 -10.73 14.11
C TRP A 117 -15.59 -10.42 13.14
N ALA A 118 -15.35 -10.59 11.83
CA ALA A 118 -16.40 -10.47 10.82
C ALA A 118 -17.45 -11.59 10.92
N PHE A 119 -17.08 -12.78 11.37
CA PHE A 119 -18.03 -13.86 11.60
C PHE A 119 -18.98 -13.54 12.76
N ILE A 120 -18.44 -13.12 13.90
CA ILE A 120 -19.22 -12.86 15.12
C ILE A 120 -20.05 -11.57 14.98
N PHE A 121 -19.46 -10.53 14.38
CA PHE A 121 -20.07 -9.20 14.32
C PHE A 121 -20.49 -8.77 12.90
N SER A 122 -20.56 -9.68 11.93
CA SER A 122 -21.03 -9.51 10.53
C SER A 122 -21.29 -8.06 10.08
N GLY A 123 -22.56 -7.62 10.01
CA GLY A 123 -22.89 -6.28 9.52
C GLY A 123 -22.31 -5.14 10.36
N LEU A 124 -22.21 -5.30 11.69
CA LEU A 124 -21.58 -4.29 12.56
C LEU A 124 -20.08 -4.14 12.27
N TRP A 125 -19.38 -5.24 12.00
CA TRP A 125 -17.98 -5.22 11.60
C TRP A 125 -17.77 -4.44 10.30
N PHE A 126 -18.61 -4.67 9.29
CA PHE A 126 -18.52 -3.93 8.02
C PHE A 126 -18.81 -2.43 8.18
N CYS A 127 -19.78 -2.07 9.02
CA CYS A 127 -20.01 -0.66 9.36
C CYS A 127 -18.79 -0.03 10.05
N TYR A 128 -18.22 -0.72 11.04
CA TYR A 128 -16.99 -0.27 11.72
C TYR A 128 -15.82 -0.07 10.74
N GLN A 129 -15.73 -0.94 9.75
CA GLN A 129 -14.69 -0.90 8.71
C GLN A 129 -14.93 0.17 7.62
N GLY A 130 -15.99 0.97 7.72
CA GLY A 130 -16.30 2.03 6.75
C GLY A 130 -17.14 1.58 5.54
N LEU A 131 -17.52 0.30 5.46
CA LEU A 131 -18.43 -0.24 4.43
C LEU A 131 -19.89 -0.15 4.92
N TRP A 132 -20.34 1.07 5.22
CA TRP A 132 -21.63 1.33 5.86
C TRP A 132 -22.83 0.81 5.06
N GLU A 133 -22.86 1.03 3.75
CA GLU A 133 -24.00 0.60 2.91
C GLU A 133 -24.16 -0.92 2.94
N PHE A 134 -23.06 -1.65 2.72
CA PHE A 134 -23.06 -3.10 2.75
C PHE A 134 -23.39 -3.65 4.15
N GLY A 135 -22.81 -3.07 5.21
CA GLY A 135 -23.09 -3.48 6.59
C GLY A 135 -24.56 -3.33 6.98
N LEU A 136 -25.20 -2.22 6.60
CA LEU A 136 -26.63 -1.98 6.85
C LEU A 136 -27.53 -2.96 6.09
N ILE A 137 -27.18 -3.30 4.84
CA ILE A 137 -27.93 -4.30 4.07
C ILE A 137 -27.87 -5.67 4.75
N LEU A 138 -26.69 -6.10 5.23
CA LEU A 138 -26.56 -7.37 5.93
C LEU A 138 -27.42 -7.39 7.21
N ILE A 139 -27.41 -6.30 7.98
CA ILE A 139 -28.25 -6.17 9.18
C ILE A 139 -29.72 -6.28 8.81
N ALA A 140 -30.18 -5.53 7.81
CA ALA A 140 -31.57 -5.57 7.35
C ALA A 140 -32.00 -6.96 6.89
N LEU A 141 -31.15 -7.68 6.14
CA LEU A 141 -31.41 -9.05 5.69
C LEU A 141 -31.54 -10.03 6.86
N THR A 142 -30.71 -9.87 7.91
CA THR A 142 -30.83 -10.69 9.11
C THR A 142 -32.10 -10.40 9.90
N CYS A 143 -32.59 -9.15 9.95
CA CYS A 143 -33.80 -8.79 10.69
C CYS A 143 -35.11 -9.28 10.06
N LEU A 144 -35.09 -9.82 8.83
CA LEU A 144 -36.29 -10.35 8.18
C LEU A 144 -36.76 -11.64 8.88
N PRO A 145 -38.03 -11.73 9.32
CA PRO A 145 -38.50 -12.76 10.26
C PRO A 145 -38.47 -14.19 9.69
N PHE A 146 -38.57 -14.33 8.37
CA PHE A 146 -38.53 -15.64 7.73
C PHE A 146 -37.12 -16.23 7.77
N ALA A 147 -36.97 -17.42 8.35
CA ALA A 147 -35.71 -18.17 8.42
C ALA A 147 -34.54 -17.38 9.05
N PHE A 148 -34.83 -16.56 10.07
CA PHE A 148 -33.87 -15.69 10.77
C PHE A 148 -32.55 -16.41 11.10
N TRP A 149 -32.63 -17.55 11.80
CA TRP A 149 -31.45 -18.31 12.23
C TRP A 149 -30.61 -18.84 11.06
N LEU A 150 -31.27 -19.34 10.01
CA LEU A 150 -30.58 -19.82 8.81
C LEU A 150 -29.85 -18.67 8.11
N LYS A 151 -30.52 -17.53 7.92
CA LYS A 151 -29.91 -16.34 7.31
C LYS A 151 -28.74 -15.81 8.14
N LEU A 152 -28.90 -15.74 9.45
CA LEU A 152 -27.86 -15.29 10.37
C LEU A 152 -26.60 -16.15 10.22
N VAL A 153 -26.74 -17.48 10.22
CA VAL A 153 -25.61 -18.40 10.06
C VAL A 153 -24.96 -18.25 8.68
N LEU A 154 -25.75 -18.19 7.60
CA LEU A 154 -25.22 -18.05 6.24
C LEU A 154 -24.48 -16.72 6.04
N ILE A 155 -25.07 -15.61 6.52
CA ILE A 155 -24.48 -14.27 6.44
C ILE A 155 -23.22 -14.17 7.30
N ALA A 156 -23.24 -14.71 8.53
CA ALA A 156 -22.07 -14.74 9.40
C ALA A 156 -20.93 -15.54 8.76
N PHE A 157 -21.20 -16.75 8.26
CA PHE A 157 -20.19 -17.58 7.61
C PHE A 157 -19.63 -16.94 6.35
N PHE A 158 -20.49 -16.36 5.50
CA PHE A 158 -20.06 -15.58 4.34
C PHE A 158 -19.14 -14.41 4.75
N SER A 159 -19.54 -13.66 5.79
CA SER A 159 -18.76 -12.54 6.32
C SER A 159 -17.39 -13.02 6.80
N GLY A 160 -17.33 -14.12 7.55
CA GLY A 160 -16.08 -14.70 8.02
C GLY A 160 -15.14 -15.13 6.90
N CYS A 161 -15.66 -15.78 5.87
CA CYS A 161 -14.86 -16.27 4.75
C CYS A 161 -14.33 -15.15 3.84
N TYR A 162 -15.09 -14.07 3.65
CA TYR A 162 -14.82 -13.10 2.59
C TYR A 162 -14.54 -11.67 3.06
N ALA A 163 -14.63 -11.36 4.36
CA ALA A 163 -14.44 -10.00 4.85
C ALA A 163 -13.09 -9.39 4.46
N ASN A 164 -12.00 -10.15 4.57
CA ASN A 164 -10.66 -9.67 4.21
C ASN A 164 -10.56 -9.32 2.73
N TYR A 165 -11.08 -10.18 1.86
CA TYR A 165 -11.13 -9.94 0.42
C TYR A 165 -12.00 -8.73 0.03
N ILE A 166 -13.19 -8.62 0.61
CA ILE A 166 -14.12 -7.51 0.35
C ILE A 166 -13.46 -6.19 0.77
N LYS A 167 -12.85 -6.15 1.96
CA LYS A 167 -12.15 -4.96 2.46
C LYS A 167 -10.94 -4.61 1.61
N TYR A 168 -10.14 -5.59 1.18
CA TYR A 168 -9.03 -5.39 0.24
C TYR A 168 -9.49 -4.68 -1.03
N ARG A 169 -10.59 -5.13 -1.65
CA ARG A 169 -11.10 -4.52 -2.88
C ARG A 169 -11.72 -3.16 -2.68
N TYR A 170 -12.36 -2.92 -1.53
CA TYR A 170 -12.82 -1.59 -1.15
C TYR A 170 -11.63 -0.61 -1.08
N LEU A 171 -10.54 -0.99 -0.40
CA LEU A 171 -9.38 -0.11 -0.27
C LEU A 171 -8.59 0.06 -1.58
N LYS A 172 -8.49 -0.98 -2.39
CA LYS A 172 -7.71 -0.96 -3.64
C LYS A 172 -8.45 -0.37 -4.82
N TYR A 173 -9.74 -0.68 -4.98
CA TYR A 173 -10.54 -0.33 -6.14
C TYR A 173 -11.68 0.65 -5.84
N GLY A 174 -11.92 0.98 -4.56
CA GLY A 174 -13.04 1.83 -4.16
C GLY A 174 -14.41 1.15 -4.29
N GLU A 175 -14.46 -0.18 -4.34
CA GLU A 175 -15.72 -0.93 -4.49
C GLU A 175 -16.54 -0.88 -3.20
N GLY A 176 -17.64 -0.12 -3.21
CA GLY A 176 -18.57 -0.05 -2.07
C GLY A 176 -19.35 -1.35 -1.83
N PHE A 177 -19.47 -2.21 -2.84
CA PHE A 177 -20.19 -3.48 -2.78
C PHE A 177 -19.36 -4.65 -3.29
N PRO A 178 -19.53 -5.85 -2.69
CA PRO A 178 -18.81 -7.04 -3.11
C PRO A 178 -19.22 -7.47 -4.53
N ASN A 179 -18.22 -7.60 -5.41
CA ASN A 179 -18.43 -8.20 -6.72
C ASN A 179 -18.49 -9.73 -6.59
N LEU A 180 -19.71 -10.28 -6.67
CA LEU A 180 -19.98 -11.71 -6.50
C LEU A 180 -19.24 -12.59 -7.52
N GLY A 181 -19.07 -12.12 -8.76
CA GLY A 181 -18.34 -12.89 -9.79
C GLY A 181 -16.88 -13.14 -9.39
N LYS A 182 -16.26 -12.20 -8.68
CA LYS A 182 -14.88 -12.33 -8.21
C LYS A 182 -14.75 -13.08 -6.89
N LEU A 183 -15.84 -13.15 -6.12
CA LEU A 183 -15.89 -13.92 -4.87
C LEU A 183 -15.91 -15.43 -5.08
N PHE A 184 -16.41 -15.90 -6.22
CA PHE A 184 -16.58 -17.34 -6.48
C PHE A 184 -15.75 -17.90 -7.64
N HIS A 185 -15.01 -17.04 -8.36
CA HIS A 185 -13.99 -17.41 -9.34
C HIS A 185 -12.58 -17.15 -8.80
#